data_AF-A0AAW9Q4G2-F1
#
_entry.id   AF-A0AAW9Q4G2-F1
#
_cell.length_a   1.000
_cell.length_b   1.000
_cell.length_c   1.000
_cell.angle_alpha   90.00
_cell.angle_beta   90.00
_cell.angle_gamma   90.00
#
_symmetry.space_group_name_H-M   'P 1'
#
loop_
_entity.id
_entity.type
_entity.pdbx_description
1 polymer ?
#
loop_
_entity_poly.entity_id
_entity_poly.type
_entity_poly.pdbx_seq_one_letter_code
_entity_poly.pdbx_strand_id
1 'polypeptide(L)'
;MEYFIIAVFCKIDELLKEVTKTQSVRAKGFEPALSDSEVITMEIVAEYQGIDTDIGIWKYFRKHWQEWFPALKSRTTFVRQAANLWQYKAMRQETALRSNMHILVLYSLRTYSLPAIKSGN
;
A
#
# COMPACT_ATOMS: atom_id res chain seq x y z
N MET A 1 -2.71 -8.11 17.14
CA MET A 1 -2.67 -7.12 16.05
C MET A 1 -1.26 -6.56 15.87
N GLU A 2 -0.62 -6.13 16.95
CA GLU A 2 0.79 -5.66 16.97
C GLU A 2 1.77 -6.54 16.19
N TYR A 3 1.91 -7.82 16.57
CA TYR A 3 2.80 -8.75 15.88
C TYR A 3 2.49 -8.94 14.40
N PHE A 4 1.20 -8.84 14.03
CA PHE A 4 0.78 -8.94 12.64
C PHE A 4 1.21 -7.69 11.84
N ILE A 5 1.01 -6.50 12.40
CA ILE A 5 1.49 -5.25 11.80
C ILE A 5 3.01 -5.28 11.61
N ILE A 6 3.76 -5.72 12.63
CA ILE A 6 5.22 -5.83 12.56
C ILE A 6 5.63 -6.82 11.46
N ALA A 7 5.03 -8.01 11.44
CA ALA A 7 5.35 -9.03 10.44
C ALA A 7 5.07 -8.55 9.01
N VAL A 8 3.92 -7.89 8.78
CA VAL A 8 3.58 -7.31 7.47
C VAL A 8 4.56 -6.19 7.12
N PHE A 9 4.85 -5.27 8.04
CA PHE A 9 5.78 -4.18 7.80
C PHE A 9 7.17 -4.67 7.41
N CYS A 10 7.76 -5.56 8.22
CA CYS A 10 9.06 -6.14 7.94
C CYS A 10 9.08 -6.83 6.57
N LYS A 11 8.02 -7.55 6.22
CA LYS A 11 7.97 -8.26 4.94
C LYS A 11 7.87 -7.31 3.75
N ILE A 12 7.03 -6.29 3.84
CA ILE A 12 6.86 -5.30 2.77
C ILE A 12 8.12 -4.46 2.61
N ASP A 13 8.75 -4.07 3.71
CA ASP A 13 9.98 -3.27 3.67
C ASP A 13 11.14 -4.03 3.00
N GLU A 14 11.29 -5.32 3.32
CA GLU A 14 12.24 -6.21 2.65
C GLU A 14 11.97 -6.28 1.14
N LEU A 15 10.73 -6.55 0.75
CA LEU A 15 10.33 -6.67 -0.66
C LEU A 15 10.54 -5.37 -1.45
N LEU A 16 10.19 -4.23 -0.86
CA LEU A 16 10.39 -2.93 -1.51
C LEU A 16 11.88 -2.61 -1.65
N LYS A 17 12.72 -2.97 -0.67
CA LYS A 17 14.18 -2.84 -0.79
C LYS A 17 14.75 -3.72 -1.90
N GLU A 18 14.21 -4.91 -2.11
CA GLU A 18 14.62 -5.78 -3.23
C GLU A 18 14.23 -5.19 -4.58
N VAL A 19 12.99 -4.74 -4.73
CA VAL A 19 12.49 -4.14 -5.98
C VAL A 19 13.26 -2.85 -6.30
N THR A 20 13.47 -1.99 -5.31
CA THR A 20 14.16 -0.70 -5.49
C THR A 20 15.64 -0.82 -5.85
N LYS A 21 16.30 -1.93 -5.51
CA LYS A 21 17.67 -2.24 -6.00
C LYS A 21 17.70 -2.46 -7.51
N THR A 22 16.62 -2.99 -8.09
CA THR A 22 16.54 -3.31 -9.52
C THR A 22 15.91 -2.20 -10.36
N GLN A 23 15.07 -1.35 -9.75
CA GLN A 23 14.35 -0.30 -10.45
C GLN A 23 14.12 0.90 -9.53
N SER A 24 14.49 2.10 -9.97
CA SER A 24 14.07 3.32 -9.26
C SER A 24 12.57 3.50 -9.45
N VAL A 25 11.79 3.28 -8.40
CA VAL A 25 10.32 3.23 -8.49
C VAL A 25 9.68 4.63 -8.50
N ARG A 26 10.42 5.69 -8.12
CA ARG A 26 9.91 7.06 -8.15
C ARG A 26 10.65 7.93 -9.15
N ALA A 27 9.92 8.38 -10.16
CA ALA A 27 10.34 9.47 -11.03
C ALA A 27 10.04 10.82 -10.36
N LYS A 28 11.05 11.43 -9.73
CA LYS A 28 11.11 12.84 -9.25
C LYS A 28 9.92 13.37 -8.42
N GLY A 29 10.21 13.78 -7.18
CA GLY A 29 9.30 14.55 -6.33
C GLY A 29 9.85 14.72 -4.91
N PHE A 30 9.22 15.56 -4.09
CA PHE A 30 9.53 15.62 -2.66
C PHE A 30 9.13 14.30 -1.99
N GLU A 31 9.96 13.81 -1.08
CA GLU A 31 9.69 12.55 -0.38
C GLU A 31 8.44 12.72 0.52
N PRO A 32 7.38 11.91 0.33
CA PRO A 32 6.23 11.92 1.21
C PRO A 32 6.65 11.51 2.62
N ALA A 33 5.97 12.08 3.60
CA ALA A 33 6.29 11.85 5.02
C ALA A 33 6.08 10.39 5.46
N LEU A 34 5.17 9.67 4.81
CA LEU A 34 5.02 8.22 4.97
C LEU A 34 5.84 7.51 3.91
N SER A 35 6.55 6.48 4.31
CA SER A 35 7.18 5.54 3.38
C SER A 35 6.13 4.71 2.63
N ASP A 36 6.52 4.18 1.47
CA ASP A 36 5.67 3.25 0.71
C ASP A 36 5.39 1.96 1.52
N SER A 37 6.38 1.50 2.31
CA SER A 37 6.24 0.35 3.22
C SER A 37 5.13 0.57 4.24
N GLU A 38 5.06 1.75 4.86
CA GLU A 38 4.03 2.09 5.85
C GLU A 38 2.63 2.08 5.22
N VAL A 39 2.46 2.71 4.05
CA VAL A 39 1.15 2.79 3.40
C VAL A 39 0.64 1.42 2.98
N ILE A 40 1.48 0.59 2.35
CA ILE A 40 1.10 -0.77 1.95
C ILE A 40 0.79 -1.64 3.18
N THR A 41 1.54 -1.48 4.27
CA THR A 41 1.26 -2.18 5.53
C THR A 41 -0.13 -1.84 6.05
N MET A 42 -0.49 -0.54 6.05
CA MET A 42 -1.81 -0.10 6.48
C MET A 42 -2.93 -0.66 5.60
N GLU A 43 -2.74 -0.69 4.27
CA GLU A 43 -3.72 -1.30 3.35
C GLU A 43 -3.95 -2.78 3.66
N ILE A 44 -2.88 -3.58 3.75
CA ILE A 44 -2.97 -5.04 3.99
C ILE A 44 -3.61 -5.35 5.34
N VAL A 45 -3.18 -4.65 6.39
CA VAL A 45 -3.69 -4.89 7.74
C VAL A 45 -5.14 -4.46 7.88
N ALA A 46 -5.56 -3.39 7.21
CA ALA A 46 -6.93 -2.94 7.22
C ALA A 46 -7.85 -3.89 6.43
N GLU A 47 -7.39 -4.37 5.27
CA GLU A 47 -8.11 -5.37 4.48
C GLU A 47 -8.31 -6.67 5.29
N TYR A 48 -7.27 -7.13 5.99
CA TYR A 48 -7.38 -8.28 6.90
C TYR A 48 -8.43 -8.08 8.00
N GLN A 49 -8.69 -6.84 8.40
CA GLN A 49 -9.73 -6.47 9.37
C GLN A 49 -11.10 -6.18 8.74
N GLY A 50 -11.25 -6.35 7.42
CA GLY A 50 -12.48 -6.06 6.70
C GLY A 50 -12.76 -4.56 6.51
N ILE A 51 -11.73 -3.71 6.62
CA ILE A 51 -11.83 -2.27 6.36
C ILE A 51 -11.39 -2.04 4.90
N ASP A 52 -12.34 -1.66 4.05
CA ASP A 52 -12.19 -1.64 2.59
C ASP A 52 -12.11 -0.23 1.97
N THR A 53 -12.28 0.82 2.77
CA THR A 53 -12.22 2.21 2.30
C THR A 53 -10.97 2.93 2.81
N ASP A 54 -10.28 3.68 1.96
CA ASP A 54 -9.10 4.47 2.36
C ASP A 54 -9.37 5.40 3.55
N ILE A 55 -10.61 5.91 3.64
CA ILE A 55 -11.07 6.72 4.77
C ILE A 55 -11.14 5.87 6.05
N GLY A 56 -11.68 4.66 5.95
CA GLY A 56 -11.71 3.68 7.04
C GLY A 56 -10.32 3.30 7.51
N ILE A 57 -9.41 3.02 6.57
CA ILE A 57 -8.00 2.71 6.85
C ILE A 57 -7.37 3.86 7.63
N TRP A 58 -7.44 5.08 7.09
CA TRP A 58 -6.87 6.27 7.74
C TRP A 58 -7.44 6.48 9.15
N LYS A 59 -8.76 6.38 9.31
CA LYS A 59 -9.42 6.55 10.62
C LYS A 59 -8.97 5.50 11.63
N TYR A 60 -8.89 4.24 11.21
CA TYR A 60 -8.47 3.14 12.07
C TYR A 60 -7.03 3.33 12.56
N PHE A 61 -6.09 3.56 11.65
CA PHE A 61 -4.67 3.73 12.03
C PHE A 61 -4.41 5.00 12.82
N ARG A 62 -5.07 6.11 12.47
CA ARG A 62 -4.99 7.37 13.23
C ARG A 62 -5.52 7.23 14.66
N LYS A 63 -6.47 6.32 14.90
CA LYS A 63 -7.06 6.08 16.22
C LYS A 63 -6.29 5.05 17.04
N HIS A 64 -5.85 3.97 16.41
CA HIS A 64 -5.36 2.78 17.14
C HIS A 64 -3.84 2.59 17.09
N TRP A 65 -3.17 3.15 16.08
CA TRP A 65 -1.75 2.86 15.81
C TRP A 65 -0.96 4.13 15.48
N GLN A 66 -1.43 5.29 15.95
CA GLN A 66 -0.83 6.58 15.62
C GLN A 66 0.61 6.72 16.10
N GLU A 67 0.93 6.10 17.23
CA GLU A 67 2.29 6.10 17.78
C GLU A 67 3.27 5.35 16.88
N TRP A 68 2.78 4.36 16.13
CA TRP A 68 3.59 3.55 15.21
C TRP A 68 3.71 4.22 13.84
N PHE A 69 2.73 5.05 13.46
CA PHE A 69 2.70 5.79 12.21
C PHE A 69 2.60 7.32 12.46
N PRO A 70 3.61 7.94 13.09
CA PRO A 70 3.57 9.37 13.48
C PRO A 70 3.40 10.32 12.28
N ALA A 71 3.82 9.89 11.09
CA ALA A 71 3.67 10.64 9.85
C ALA A 71 2.26 10.57 9.22
N LEU A 72 1.35 9.72 9.74
CA LEU A 72 -0.04 9.60 9.30
C LEU A 72 -0.88 10.80 9.74
N LYS A 73 -0.69 11.96 9.09
CA LYS A 73 -1.34 13.22 9.49
C LYS A 73 -2.62 13.48 8.70
N SER A 74 -2.48 13.75 7.41
CA SER A 74 -3.60 14.16 6.55
C SER A 74 -4.20 12.97 5.84
N ARG A 75 -5.52 12.79 5.99
CA ARG A 75 -6.31 11.83 5.21
C ARG A 75 -6.08 12.01 3.71
N THR A 76 -6.11 13.24 3.21
CA THR A 76 -5.95 13.52 1.78
C THR A 76 -4.57 13.12 1.27
N THR A 77 -3.52 13.31 2.08
CA THR A 77 -2.16 12.88 1.73
C THR A 77 -2.06 11.36 1.72
N PHE A 78 -2.62 10.69 2.72
CA PHE A 78 -2.66 9.23 2.79
C PHE A 78 -3.39 8.63 1.58
N VAL A 79 -4.62 9.07 1.30
CA VAL A 79 -5.43 8.59 0.16
C VAL A 79 -4.69 8.80 -1.16
N ARG A 80 -4.06 9.97 -1.35
CA ARG A 80 -3.29 10.26 -2.57
C ARG A 80 -2.09 9.32 -2.71
N GLN A 81 -1.38 9.05 -1.62
CA GLN A 81 -0.24 8.15 -1.64
C GLN A 81 -0.67 6.70 -1.89
N ALA A 82 -1.71 6.22 -1.21
CA ALA A 82 -2.30 4.89 -1.42
C ALA A 82 -2.78 4.70 -2.87
N ALA A 83 -3.42 5.73 -3.44
CA ALA A 83 -3.79 5.75 -4.84
C ALA A 83 -2.55 5.64 -5.74
N ASN A 84 -1.49 6.43 -5.51
CA ASN A 84 -0.26 6.40 -6.34
C ASN A 84 0.54 5.09 -6.22
N LEU A 85 0.40 4.36 -5.11
CA LEU A 85 0.96 3.03 -4.92
C LEU A 85 0.29 1.94 -5.79
N TRP A 86 -0.76 2.28 -6.53
CA TRP A 86 -1.33 1.40 -7.56
C TRP A 86 -0.29 0.94 -8.59
N GLN A 87 0.73 1.77 -8.88
CA GLN A 87 1.81 1.39 -9.81
C GLN A 87 2.64 0.21 -9.26
N TYR A 88 2.81 0.11 -7.95
CA TYR A 88 3.39 -1.08 -7.31
C TYR A 88 2.44 -2.28 -7.40
N LYS A 89 1.11 -2.07 -7.31
CA LYS A 89 0.11 -3.15 -7.47
C LYS A 89 0.17 -3.74 -8.90
N ALA A 90 0.40 -2.92 -9.92
CA ALA A 90 0.59 -3.35 -11.31
C ALA A 90 1.93 -4.07 -11.55
N MET A 91 3.05 -3.57 -10.99
CA MET A 91 4.36 -4.23 -11.11
C MET A 91 4.41 -5.62 -10.43
N ARG A 92 3.68 -5.80 -9.32
CA ARG A 92 3.55 -7.11 -8.67
C ARG A 92 2.97 -8.17 -9.61
N GLN A 93 2.13 -7.80 -10.57
CA GLN A 93 1.51 -8.74 -11.50
C GLN A 93 2.52 -9.39 -12.47
N GLU A 94 3.60 -8.68 -12.82
CA GLU A 94 4.64 -9.19 -13.72
C GLU A 94 5.70 -10.01 -12.98
N THR A 95 5.99 -9.67 -11.71
CA THR A 95 6.99 -10.38 -10.89
C THR A 95 6.41 -11.58 -10.12
N ALA A 96 5.13 -11.55 -9.72
CA ALA A 96 4.48 -12.66 -9.00
C ALA A 96 4.27 -13.91 -9.87
N LEU A 97 4.37 -13.80 -11.20
CA LEU A 97 4.41 -14.96 -12.10
C LEU A 97 5.73 -15.77 -11.99
N ARG A 98 6.79 -15.21 -11.38
CA ARG A 98 8.12 -15.84 -11.28
C ARG A 98 8.49 -16.41 -9.91
N SER A 99 7.83 -15.97 -8.84
CA SER A 99 8.14 -16.41 -7.48
C SER A 99 6.84 -16.70 -6.77
N ASN A 100 6.70 -17.89 -6.17
CA ASN A 100 5.55 -18.38 -5.40
C ASN A 100 5.14 -17.43 -4.24
N MET A 101 4.58 -16.27 -4.57
CA MET A 101 4.04 -15.27 -3.64
C MET A 101 2.54 -15.50 -3.49
N HIS A 102 2.16 -16.73 -3.14
CA HIS A 102 0.76 -17.18 -3.15
C HIS A 102 -0.12 -16.49 -2.09
N ILE A 103 0.47 -15.76 -1.14
CA ILE A 103 -0.26 -15.05 -0.07
C ILE A 103 -0.69 -13.64 -0.48
N LEU A 104 -0.03 -12.97 -1.44
CA LEU A 104 -0.39 -11.59 -1.81
C LEU A 104 -1.32 -11.49 -3.03
N VAL A 105 -1.38 -12.52 -3.88
CA VAL A 105 -2.17 -12.50 -5.13
C VAL A 105 -3.65 -12.85 -4.91
N LEU A 106 -3.98 -13.68 -3.91
CA LEU A 106 -5.38 -14.06 -3.65
C LEU A 106 -6.22 -12.96 -3.00
N TYR A 107 -5.61 -11.93 -2.41
CA TYR A 107 -6.32 -10.79 -1.79
C TYR A 107 -6.55 -9.61 -2.76
N SER A 108 -5.81 -9.54 -3.87
CA SER A 108 -5.92 -8.42 -4.83
C SER A 108 -7.18 -8.43 -5.71
N LEU A 109 -8.07 -9.43 -5.64
CA LEU A 109 -9.17 -9.58 -6.60
C LEU A 109 -10.42 -8.73 -6.31
N ARG A 110 -10.42 -7.80 -5.35
CA ARG A 110 -11.61 -6.99 -5.02
C ARG A 110 -11.56 -5.49 -5.38
N THR A 111 -10.49 -4.98 -5.98
CA THR A 111 -10.37 -3.54 -6.31
C THR A 111 -10.15 -3.22 -7.79
N TYR A 112 -10.60 -4.09 -8.70
CA TYR A 112 -10.83 -3.69 -10.09
C TYR A 112 -12.17 -2.97 -10.24
N SER A 113 -12.22 -1.73 -9.75
CA SER A 113 -13.14 -0.72 -10.29
C SER A 113 -12.28 0.48 -10.68
N LEU A 114 -11.82 0.44 -11.94
CA LEU A 114 -11.10 1.52 -12.61
C LEU A 114 -11.89 2.82 -12.48
N PRO A 115 -11.27 3.99 -12.20
CA PRO A 115 -11.88 5.24 -12.58
C PRO A 115 -11.97 5.24 -14.10
N ALA A 116 -13.20 5.19 -14.61
CA ALA A 116 -13.51 5.33 -16.02
C ALA A 116 -12.70 6.49 -16.60
N ILE A 117 -11.77 6.16 -17.50
CA ILE A 117 -11.22 7.10 -18.47
C ILE A 117 -12.44 7.62 -19.20
N LYS A 118 -12.82 8.89 -18.96
CA LYS A 118 -13.77 9.58 -19.82
C LYS A 118 -13.13 9.61 -21.20
N SER A 119 -13.55 8.69 -22.07
CA SER A 119 -13.34 8.83 -23.50
C SER A 119 -13.97 10.15 -23.90
N GLY A 120 -13.14 11.04 -24.44
CA GLY A 120 -13.63 12.25 -25.09
C GLY A 120 -14.66 11.87 -26.14
N ASN A 121 -15.75 12.63 -26.14
CA ASN A 121 -16.54 12.93 -27.32
C ASN A 121 -16.86 14.43 -27.25
#